data_AF-A0A0Q8PS36-F1
#
_entry.id   AF-A0A0Q8PS36-F1
#
_cell.length_a   1.000
_cell.length_b   1.000
_cell.length_c   1.000
_cell.angle_alpha   90.00
_cell.angle_beta   90.00
_cell.angle_gamma   90.00
#
_symmetry.space_group_name_H-M   'P 1'
#
loop_
_entity.id
_entity.type
_entity.pdbx_description
1 polymer ?
#
loop_
_entity_poly.entity_id
_entity_poly.type
_entity_poly.pdbx_seq_one_letter_code
_entity_poly.pdbx_strand_id
1 'polypeptide(L)'
;MAVTKEQLRTEVGAGPGDDALLERCLAEAVEDITTYLADNDVLDTDLPPTVLDRAVRVAAADAFHTSKAPNGIANQEFDVGNGEISSTPIRVSRDPLRGARRVLELYVGPVIA
;
A
#
# COMPACT_ATOMS: atom_id res chain seq x y z
N MET A 1 5.06 14.31 6.91
CA MET A 1 4.10 13.45 6.19
C MET A 1 2.69 13.97 6.37
N ALA A 2 1.92 14.04 5.29
CA ALA A 2 0.58 14.62 5.27
C ALA A 2 -0.54 13.62 4.91
N VAL A 3 -0.21 12.33 4.70
CA VAL A 3 -1.21 11.30 4.37
C VAL A 3 -2.16 11.09 5.54
N THR A 4 -3.47 11.27 5.30
CA THR A 4 -4.50 11.08 6.33
C THR A 4 -5.23 9.75 6.17
N LYS A 5 -5.78 9.25 7.28
CA LYS A 5 -6.66 8.06 7.29
C LYS A 5 -7.85 8.20 6.33
N GLU A 6 -8.39 9.40 6.19
CA GLU A 6 -9.55 9.68 5.32
C GLU A 6 -9.21 9.55 3.83
N GLN A 7 -8.01 10.01 3.44
CA GLN A 7 -7.49 9.82 2.09
C GLN A 7 -7.31 8.33 1.79
N LEU A 8 -6.68 7.59 2.73
CA LEU A 8 -6.49 6.15 2.57
C LEU A 8 -7.83 5.41 2.49
N ARG A 9 -8.80 5.74 3.35
CA ARG A 9 -10.14 5.13 3.34
C ARG A 9 -10.82 5.25 1.99
N THR A 10 -10.77 6.45 1.41
CA THR A 10 -11.38 6.73 0.10
C THR A 10 -10.71 5.92 -1.00
N GLU A 11 -9.38 5.80 -0.96
CA GLU A 11 -8.59 5.11 -1.97
C GLU A 11 -8.80 3.59 -1.99
N VAL A 12 -8.89 2.97 -0.81
CA VAL A 12 -9.07 1.51 -0.68
C VAL A 12 -10.53 1.07 -0.59
N GLY A 13 -11.48 2.02 -0.61
CA GLY A 13 -12.91 1.73 -0.46
C GLY A 13 -13.28 1.13 0.90
N ALA A 14 -12.55 1.48 1.96
CA ALA A 14 -12.76 0.90 3.29
C ALA A 14 -14.07 1.37 3.95
N GLY A 15 -14.72 0.45 4.68
CA GLY A 15 -15.95 0.74 5.41
C GLY A 15 -15.71 1.39 6.77
N PRO A 16 -16.77 1.85 7.46
CA PRO A 16 -16.66 2.47 8.79
C PRO A 16 -16.17 1.51 9.90
N GLY A 17 -16.12 0.20 9.65
CA GLY A 17 -15.57 -0.79 10.58
C GLY A 17 -14.06 -1.01 10.45
N ASP A 18 -13.42 -0.37 9.47
CA ASP A 18 -12.02 -0.63 9.11
C ASP A 18 -11.04 0.39 9.70
N ASP A 19 -11.51 1.33 10.51
CA ASP A 19 -10.71 2.42 11.09
C ASP A 19 -9.42 1.95 11.75
N ALA A 20 -9.51 0.99 12.67
CA ALA A 20 -8.34 0.47 13.39
C ALA A 20 -7.36 -0.25 12.45
N LEU A 21 -7.87 -0.89 11.40
CA LEU A 21 -7.05 -1.55 10.40
C LEU A 21 -6.33 -0.52 9.52
N LEU A 22 -7.01 0.53 9.08
CA LEU A 22 -6.43 1.63 8.31
C LEU A 22 -5.32 2.34 9.09
N GLU A 23 -5.54 2.60 10.38
CA GLU A 23 -4.53 3.22 11.26
C GLU A 23 -3.31 2.34 11.41
N ARG A 24 -3.51 1.04 11.62
CA ARG A 24 -2.42 0.07 11.72
C ARG A 24 -1.64 -0.02 10.40
N CYS A 25 -2.32 -0.19 9.27
CA CYS A 25 -1.66 -0.28 7.96
C CYS A 25 -0.91 1.01 7.59
N LEU A 26 -1.44 2.18 8.00
CA LEU A 26 -0.73 3.44 7.79
C LEU A 26 0.54 3.50 8.65
N ALA A 27 0.48 3.09 9.92
CA ALA A 27 1.65 3.06 10.80
C ALA A 27 2.72 2.06 10.29
N GLU A 28 2.31 0.84 9.91
CA GLU A 28 3.18 -0.19 9.33
C GLU A 28 3.86 0.33 8.04
N ALA A 29 3.08 0.94 7.14
CA ALA A 29 3.62 1.48 5.89
C ALA A 29 4.67 2.59 6.12
N VAL A 30 4.50 3.40 7.17
CA VAL A 30 5.48 4.42 7.53
C VAL A 30 6.76 3.77 8.03
N GLU A 31 6.65 2.81 8.94
CA GLU A 31 7.80 2.06 9.47
C GLU A 31 8.57 1.33 8.36
N ASP A 32 7.86 0.65 7.47
CA ASP A 32 8.43 -0.08 6.33
C ASP A 32 9.18 0.86 5.38
N ILE A 33 8.60 2.03 5.09
CA ILE A 33 9.23 3.03 4.21
C ILE A 33 10.45 3.66 4.87
N THR A 34 10.35 4.05 6.14
CA THR A 34 11.49 4.60 6.89
C THR A 34 12.63 3.59 6.97
N THR A 35 12.33 2.32 7.23
CA THR A 35 13.32 1.23 7.24
C THR A 35 13.96 1.06 5.86
N TYR A 36 13.14 1.03 4.81
CA TYR A 36 13.63 0.90 3.43
C TYR A 36 14.55 2.06 3.03
N LEU A 37 14.24 3.29 3.42
CA LEU A 37 15.08 4.45 3.14
C LEU A 37 16.40 4.39 3.92
N ALA A 38 16.35 4.01 5.20
CA ALA A 38 17.54 3.82 6.01
C ALA A 38 18.47 2.72 5.45
N ASP A 39 17.92 1.59 5.00
CA ASP A 39 18.67 0.50 4.39
C ASP A 39 19.36 0.91 3.07
N ASN A 40 18.87 1.97 2.42
CA ASN A 40 19.44 2.52 1.19
C ASN A 40 20.26 3.80 1.41
N ASP A 41 20.56 4.16 2.66
CA ASP A 41 21.31 5.36 3.05
C ASP A 41 20.68 6.67 2.50
N VAL A 42 19.34 6.71 2.44
CA VAL A 42 18.57 7.88 2.02
C VAL A 42 17.87 8.47 3.24
N LEU A 43 18.02 9.78 3.46
CA LEU A 43 17.25 10.48 4.50
C LEU A 43 15.91 10.96 3.94
N ASP A 44 14.89 10.99 4.79
CA ASP A 44 13.57 11.55 4.42
C ASP A 44 13.66 12.98 3.88
N THR A 45 14.67 13.75 4.31
CA THR A 45 14.93 15.12 3.86
C THR A 45 15.44 15.22 2.43
N ASP A 46 15.97 14.13 1.88
CA ASP A 46 16.52 14.08 0.51
C ASP A 46 15.42 13.84 -0.53
N LEU A 47 14.21 13.50 -0.07
CA LEU A 47 13.06 13.22 -0.91
C LEU A 47 12.10 14.41 -0.95
N PRO A 48 11.48 14.70 -2.11
CA PRO A 48 10.34 15.60 -2.16
C PRO A 48 9.21 15.07 -1.25
N PRO A 49 8.58 15.91 -0.41
CA PRO A 49 7.52 15.47 0.51
C PRO A 49 6.37 14.74 -0.20
N THR A 50 6.05 15.15 -1.43
CA THR A 50 5.00 14.54 -2.26
C THR A 50 5.35 13.12 -2.72
N VAL A 51 6.63 12.79 -2.86
CA VAL A 51 7.10 11.45 -3.23
C VAL A 51 6.99 10.53 -2.02
N LEU A 52 7.44 10.98 -0.85
CA LEU A 52 7.34 10.24 0.40
C LEU A 52 5.87 9.96 0.75
N ASP A 53 5.01 10.99 0.69
CA ASP A 53 3.57 10.83 0.93
C ASP A 53 2.91 9.88 -0.09
N ARG A 54 3.37 9.86 -1.34
CA ARG A 54 2.88 8.90 -2.34
C ARG A 54 3.35 7.48 -2.03
N ALA A 55 4.61 7.29 -1.64
CA ALA A 55 5.17 5.99 -1.34
C ALA A 55 4.46 5.34 -0.13
N VAL A 56 4.29 6.10 0.95
CA VAL A 56 3.56 5.67 2.17
C VAL A 56 2.12 5.28 1.84
N ARG A 57 1.43 6.10 1.03
CA ARG A 57 0.03 5.84 0.66
C ARG A 57 -0.13 4.54 -0.13
N VAL A 58 0.76 4.30 -1.10
CA VAL A 58 0.75 3.08 -1.90
C VAL A 58 1.04 1.85 -1.02
N ALA A 59 2.04 1.93 -0.15
CA ALA A 59 2.36 0.84 0.78
C ALA A 59 1.20 0.55 1.76
N ALA A 60 0.56 1.59 2.30
CA ALA A 60 -0.59 1.43 3.20
C ALA A 60 -1.80 0.81 2.51
N ALA A 61 -2.05 1.16 1.24
CA ALA A 61 -3.12 0.58 0.45
C ALA A 61 -2.86 -0.91 0.15
N ASP A 62 -1.64 -1.27 -0.23
CA ASP A 62 -1.24 -2.66 -0.45
C ASP A 62 -1.33 -3.49 0.84
N ALA A 63 -0.89 -2.94 1.97
CA ALA A 63 -0.99 -3.57 3.30
C ALA A 63 -2.45 -3.81 3.71
N PHE A 64 -3.34 -2.85 3.44
CA PHE A 64 -4.77 -2.99 3.71
C PHE A 64 -5.41 -4.12 2.89
N HIS A 65 -5.19 -4.13 1.57
CA HIS A 65 -5.74 -5.16 0.69
C HIS A 65 -5.20 -6.56 1.03
N THR A 66 -3.92 -6.65 1.38
CA THR A 66 -3.30 -7.92 1.79
C THR A 66 -3.87 -8.42 3.11
N SER A 67 -4.09 -7.52 4.08
CA SER A 67 -4.72 -7.85 5.36
C SER A 67 -6.15 -8.37 5.22
N LYS A 68 -6.85 -7.97 4.15
CA LYS A 68 -8.20 -8.43 3.81
C LYS A 68 -8.24 -9.69 2.96
N ALA A 69 -7.09 -10.20 2.52
CA ALA A 69 -6.96 -11.38 1.67
C ALA A 69 -6.44 -12.59 2.48
N PRO A 70 -7.32 -13.37 3.16
CA PRO A 70 -6.89 -14.57 3.85
C PRO A 70 -6.20 -15.54 2.89
N ASN A 71 -5.06 -16.10 3.30
CA ASN A 71 -4.17 -16.91 2.45
C ASN A 71 -3.63 -16.20 1.20
N GLY A 72 -3.69 -14.87 1.15
CA GLY A 72 -3.22 -14.07 0.02
C GLY A 72 -4.13 -14.15 -1.21
N ILE A 73 -5.39 -14.56 -1.04
CA ILE A 73 -6.38 -14.62 -2.13
C ILE A 73 -7.49 -13.62 -1.83
N ALA A 74 -7.69 -12.67 -2.74
CA ALA A 74 -8.84 -11.80 -2.77
C ALA A 74 -9.83 -12.30 -3.82
N ASN A 75 -11.09 -12.44 -3.45
CA ASN A 75 -12.16 -12.78 -4.38
C ASN A 75 -12.72 -11.47 -4.93
N GLN A 76 -12.44 -11.17 -6.20
CA GLN A 76 -13.04 -10.01 -6.85
C GLN A 76 -14.33 -10.44 -7.56
N GLU A 77 -15.41 -9.75 -7.23
CA GLU A 77 -16.72 -9.92 -7.85
C GLU A 77 -16.81 -9.02 -9.08
N PHE A 78 -17.10 -9.63 -10.23
CA PHE A 78 -17.28 -8.93 -11.50
C PHE A 78 -18.71 -9.18 -11.99
N ASP A 79 -19.39 -8.12 -12.42
CA ASP A 79 -20.62 -8.23 -13.19
C ASP A 79 -20.26 -8.70 -14.60
N VAL A 80 -20.67 -9.93 -14.94
CA VAL A 80 -20.41 -10.55 -16.26
C VAL A 80 -21.57 -10.33 -17.24
N GLY A 81 -22.55 -9.50 -16.88
CA GLY A 81 -23.75 -9.21 -17.64
C GLY A 81 -24.98 -9.95 -17.11
N ASN A 82 -26.18 -9.43 -17.43
CA ASN A 82 -27.48 -9.97 -17.01
C ASN A 82 -27.70 -10.09 -15.49
N GLY A 83 -26.98 -9.29 -14.68
CA GLY A 83 -27.08 -9.32 -13.23
C GLY A 83 -26.42 -10.54 -12.59
N GLU A 84 -25.59 -11.26 -13.35
CA GLU A 84 -24.79 -12.37 -12.85
C GLU A 84 -23.45 -11.86 -12.30
N ILE A 85 -23.17 -12.22 -11.05
CA ILE A 85 -21.91 -11.89 -10.37
C ILE A 85 -21.00 -13.11 -10.43
N SER A 86 -19.88 -12.99 -11.13
CA SER A 86 -18.83 -14.01 -11.13
C SER A 86 -17.71 -13.61 -10.17
N SER A 87 -17.33 -14.51 -9.28
CA SER A 87 -16.18 -14.31 -8.39
C SER A 87 -14.92 -14.91 -9.01
N THR A 88 -13.89 -14.08 -9.21
CA THR A 88 -12.58 -14.55 -9.68
C THR A 88 -11.55 -14.41 -8.55
N PRO A 89 -10.86 -15.50 -8.17
CA PRO A 89 -9.80 -15.42 -7.17
C PRO A 89 -8.56 -14.78 -7.76
N ILE A 90 -8.05 -13.75 -7.10
CA ILE A 90 -6.82 -13.05 -7.47
C ILE A 90 -5.83 -13.18 -6.32
N ARG A 91 -4.58 -13.53 -6.65
CA ARG A 91 -3.49 -13.52 -5.66
C ARG A 91 -3.02 -12.10 -5.41
N VAL A 92 -3.03 -11.71 -4.14
CA VAL A 92 -2.48 -10.42 -3.69
C VAL A 92 -0.98 -10.57 -3.44
N SER A 93 -0.19 -9.53 -3.72
CA SER A 93 1.25 -9.56 -3.43
C SER A 93 1.52 -9.76 -1.95
N ARG A 94 2.59 -10.48 -1.63
CA ARG A 94 3.03 -10.69 -0.24
C ARG A 94 3.95 -9.59 0.28
N ASP A 95 4.48 -8.77 -0.62
CA ASP A 95 5.39 -7.67 -0.30
C ASP A 95 4.64 -6.34 -0.36
N PRO A 96 4.35 -5.70 0.80
CA PRO A 96 3.60 -4.44 0.85
C PRO A 96 4.39 -3.25 0.27
N LEU A 97 5.71 -3.36 0.13
CA LEU A 97 6.55 -2.30 -0.42
C LEU A 97 6.65 -2.36 -1.95
N ARG A 98 6.10 -3.37 -2.62
CA ARG A 98 6.27 -3.55 -4.07
C ARG A 98 5.87 -2.31 -4.87
N GLY A 99 4.71 -1.72 -4.58
CA GLY A 99 4.26 -0.50 -5.22
C GLY A 99 5.12 0.72 -4.84
N ALA A 100 5.52 0.83 -3.57
CA ALA A 100 6.30 1.94 -3.08
C ALA A 100 7.74 1.97 -3.60
N ARG A 101 8.39 0.80 -3.77
CA ARG A 101 9.74 0.72 -4.39
C ARG A 101 9.76 1.33 -5.78
N ARG A 102 8.69 1.12 -6.57
CA ARG A 102 8.55 1.74 -7.90
C ARG A 102 8.44 3.26 -7.84
N VAL A 103 7.88 3.81 -6.76
CA VAL A 103 7.82 5.27 -6.54
C VAL A 103 9.20 5.81 -6.13
N LEU A 104 9.94 5.06 -5.34
CA LEU A 104 11.22 5.48 -4.77
C LEU A 104 12.44 5.17 -5.67
N GLU A 105 12.28 4.36 -6.72
CA GLU A 105 13.38 3.84 -7.54
C GLU A 105 14.33 4.88 -8.14
N LEU A 106 13.87 6.12 -8.35
CA LEU A 106 14.68 7.20 -8.89
C LEU A 106 15.49 7.93 -7.82
N TYR A 107 15.23 7.64 -6.55
CA TYR A 107 15.76 8.34 -5.39
C TYR A 107 16.64 7.45 -4.52
N VAL A 108 16.29 6.16 -4.41
CA VAL A 108 17.21 5.15 -3.87
C VAL A 108 18.18 4.72 -4.97
N GLY A 109 19.47 4.67 -4.64
CA GLY A 109 20.53 4.27 -5.58
C GLY A 109 20.29 2.87 -6.17
N PRO A 110 21.06 2.47 -7.19
CA PRO A 110 20.93 1.12 -7.75
C PRO A 110 21.08 0.10 -6.62
N VAL A 111 20.11 -0.82 -6.51
CA VAL A 111 20.23 -1.99 -5.62
C VAL A 111 21.45 -2.78 -6.11
N ILE A 112 22.60 -2.58 -5.46
CA ILE A 112 23.79 -3.38 -5.73
C ILE A 112 23.57 -4.68 -4.96
N ALA A 113 22.94 -5.65 -5.62
CA ALA A 113 22.77 -7.01 -5.12
C ALA A 113 24.07 -7.82 -5.27
#